data_AF-A0A7C6B004-F1
#
_entry.id   AF-A0A7C6B004-F1
#
_cell.length_a   1.000
_cell.length_b   1.000
_cell.length_c   1.000
_cell.angle_alpha   90.00
_cell.angle_beta   90.00
_cell.angle_gamma   90.00
#
_symmetry.space_group_name_H-M   'P 1'
#
loop_
_entity.id
_entity.type
_entity.pdbx_description
1 polymer ?
#
loop_
_entity_poly.entity_id
_entity_poly.type
_entity_poly.pdbx_seq_one_letter_code
_entity_poly.pdbx_strand_id
1 'polypeptide(L)'
;MSWTNFAYAHQIWIEAPSQAAANTPVSLEVCFGHSGEKSTGPMLAGNQAKVSALVKTPEGQDQSLSLGLDDDGYPTSYQPAHNGYYQVGAILETGIIERELHQIPPKTRIIMTGKAIVAVGDVSEGYSTAIGHPLEVVPITNPCDVRVGSKITLRILFKGKPIGGPD
;
A
#
# COMPACT_ATOMS: atom_id res chain seq x y z
N MET A 1 -12.67 25.24 26.33
CA MET A 1 -13.05 24.07 25.53
C MET A 1 -12.30 24.16 24.21
N SER A 2 -11.22 23.38 24.06
CA SER A 2 -10.51 23.28 22.79
C SER A 2 -11.31 22.33 21.89
N TRP A 3 -11.74 22.83 20.73
CA TRP A 3 -12.33 21.98 19.70
C TRP A 3 -11.17 21.27 19.01
N THR A 4 -10.92 20.02 19.40
CA THR A 4 -10.00 19.16 18.66
C THR A 4 -10.62 18.86 17.30
N ASN A 5 -10.17 19.58 16.27
CA ASN A 5 -10.44 19.22 14.89
C ASN A 5 -9.73 17.89 14.62
N PHE A 6 -10.46 16.77 14.70
CA PHE A 6 -9.97 15.51 14.16
C PHE A 6 -9.94 15.65 12.64
N ALA A 7 -8.76 15.82 12.06
CA ALA A 7 -8.58 15.72 10.62
C ALA A 7 -8.85 14.27 10.20
N TYR A 8 -9.86 14.06 9.36
CA TYR A 8 -10.31 12.73 8.92
C TYR A 8 -9.80 12.35 7.52
N ALA A 9 -8.65 12.90 7.11
CA ALA A 9 -8.08 12.68 5.79
C ALA A 9 -6.87 11.72 5.82
N HIS A 10 -6.92 10.71 6.68
CA HIS A 10 -5.81 9.77 6.78
C HIS A 10 -5.68 8.92 5.50
N GLN A 11 -4.49 8.43 5.27
CA GLN A 11 -4.07 7.60 4.15
C GLN A 11 -3.27 6.43 4.71
N ILE A 12 -3.14 5.38 3.90
CA ILE A 12 -2.15 4.34 4.14
C ILE A 12 -1.12 4.36 3.02
N TRP A 13 0.12 4.08 3.36
CA TRP A 13 1.21 3.85 2.42
C TRP A 13 2.14 2.77 2.97
N ILE A 14 3.12 2.37 2.16
CA ILE A 14 4.07 1.33 2.55
C ILE A 14 5.47 1.91 2.35
N GLU A 15 6.27 1.89 3.40
CA GLU A 15 7.68 2.18 3.37
C GLU A 15 8.44 0.86 3.25
N ALA A 16 9.07 0.64 2.11
CA ALA A 16 9.81 -0.57 1.79
C ALA A 16 11.08 -0.21 1.00
N PRO A 17 12.14 -1.03 1.08
CA PRO A 17 13.27 -0.88 0.19
C PRO A 17 12.86 -1.12 -1.26
N SER A 18 13.46 -0.38 -2.20
CA SER A 18 13.22 -0.57 -3.64
C SER A 18 13.92 -1.80 -4.20
N GLN A 19 15.00 -2.25 -3.56
CA GLN A 19 15.77 -3.44 -3.92
C GLN A 19 16.10 -4.30 -2.71
N ALA A 20 16.16 -5.61 -2.89
CA ALA A 20 16.54 -6.58 -1.87
C ALA A 20 17.27 -7.78 -2.50
N ALA A 21 17.85 -8.62 -1.64
CA ALA A 21 18.49 -9.88 -2.03
C ALA A 21 17.58 -11.07 -1.71
N ALA A 22 17.62 -12.11 -2.55
CA ALA A 22 16.93 -13.36 -2.27
C ALA A 22 17.47 -13.99 -0.98
N ASN A 23 16.59 -14.73 -0.29
CA ASN A 23 16.86 -15.41 0.98
C ASN A 23 17.30 -14.48 2.13
N THR A 24 17.10 -13.17 1.99
CA THR A 24 17.35 -12.18 3.05
C THR A 24 16.03 -11.54 3.47
N PRO A 25 15.69 -11.50 4.78
CA PRO A 25 14.47 -10.84 5.22
C PRO A 25 14.38 -9.39 4.75
N VAL A 26 13.23 -9.02 4.22
CA VAL A 26 12.87 -7.66 3.83
C VAL A 26 11.97 -7.09 4.93
N SER A 27 12.50 -6.14 5.68
CA SER A 27 11.71 -5.34 6.62
C SER A 27 10.99 -4.21 5.89
N LEU A 28 9.74 -3.98 6.25
CA LEU A 28 8.93 -2.88 5.72
C LEU A 28 7.93 -2.43 6.78
N GLU A 29 7.33 -1.27 6.54
CA GLU A 29 6.30 -0.73 7.41
C GLU A 29 5.05 -0.37 6.61
N VAL A 30 3.90 -0.77 7.12
CA VAL A 30 2.62 -0.20 6.68
C VAL A 30 2.35 1.01 7.55
N CYS A 31 2.28 2.18 6.91
CA CYS A 31 2.14 3.46 7.59
C CYS A 31 0.69 3.93 7.51
N PHE A 32 0.26 4.64 8.56
CA PHE A 32 -1.05 5.29 8.62
C PHE A 32 -0.86 6.73 9.08
N GLY A 33 -1.45 7.68 8.39
CA GLY A 33 -1.14 9.07 8.64
C GLY A 33 -1.80 10.04 7.67
N HIS A 34 -1.37 11.30 7.66
CA HIS A 34 -1.96 12.33 6.81
C HIS A 34 -0.88 13.17 6.16
N SER A 35 -0.96 13.36 4.83
CA SER A 35 -0.03 14.21 4.08
C SER A 35 1.45 13.82 4.24
N GLY A 36 1.72 12.52 4.39
CA GLY A 36 3.07 11.97 4.58
C GLY A 36 3.55 11.91 6.03
N GLU A 37 2.81 12.48 6.98
CA GLU A 37 3.13 12.42 8.41
C GLU A 37 2.44 11.23 9.07
N LYS A 38 3.22 10.38 9.75
CA LYS A 38 2.71 9.20 10.47
C LYS A 38 1.88 9.62 11.69
N SER A 39 0.75 8.94 11.87
CA SER A 39 -0.07 9.06 13.06
C SER A 39 0.38 8.08 14.14
N THR A 40 0.23 8.47 15.40
CA THR A 40 0.77 7.71 16.54
C THR A 40 -0.31 7.43 17.59
N GLY A 41 0.04 6.62 18.59
CA GLY A 41 -0.74 6.43 19.81
C GLY A 41 -2.12 5.78 19.59
N PRO A 42 -3.17 6.16 20.34
CA PRO A 42 -4.47 5.49 20.31
C PRO A 42 -5.15 5.46 18.92
N MET A 43 -4.88 6.46 18.07
CA MET A 43 -5.43 6.51 16.71
C MET A 43 -4.84 5.39 15.83
N LEU A 44 -3.51 5.21 15.89
CA LEU A 44 -2.82 4.14 15.19
C LEU A 44 -3.27 2.77 15.73
N ALA A 45 -3.22 2.58 17.05
CA ALA A 45 -3.61 1.34 17.69
C ALA A 45 -5.07 0.94 17.38
N GLY A 46 -5.99 1.91 17.38
CA GLY A 46 -7.41 1.69 17.10
C GLY A 46 -7.73 1.26 15.66
N ASN A 47 -6.78 1.43 14.72
CA ASN A 47 -6.94 0.99 13.34
C ASN A 47 -6.27 -0.36 13.03
N GLN A 48 -5.41 -0.90 13.92
CA GLN A 48 -4.62 -2.09 13.63
C GLN A 48 -5.47 -3.28 13.14
N ALA A 49 -6.59 -3.58 13.81
CA ALA A 49 -7.47 -4.68 13.45
C ALA A 49 -8.21 -4.50 12.10
N LYS A 50 -8.16 -3.29 11.52
CA LYS A 50 -8.78 -2.95 10.23
C LYS A 50 -7.76 -2.91 9.09
N VAL A 51 -6.48 -3.08 9.40
CA VAL A 51 -5.40 -3.12 8.43
C VAL A 51 -5.05 -4.57 8.14
N SER A 52 -4.97 -4.90 6.86
CA SER A 52 -4.44 -6.18 6.38
C SER A 52 -3.35 -5.91 5.36
N ALA A 53 -2.36 -6.79 5.30
CA ALA A 53 -1.29 -6.70 4.33
C ALA A 53 -0.93 -8.08 3.78
N LEU A 54 -0.46 -8.09 2.54
CA LEU A 54 0.02 -9.29 1.87
C LEU A 54 1.22 -8.95 0.98
N VAL A 55 2.02 -9.97 0.69
CA VAL A 55 2.99 -9.95 -0.41
C VAL A 55 2.56 -10.95 -1.46
N LYS A 56 2.53 -10.50 -2.72
CA LYS A 56 2.36 -11.35 -3.89
C LYS A 56 3.74 -11.67 -4.46
N THR A 57 4.07 -12.95 -4.57
CA THR A 57 5.35 -13.44 -5.09
C THR A 57 5.43 -13.28 -6.62
N PRO A 58 6.63 -13.38 -7.22
CA PRO A 58 6.80 -13.39 -8.67
C PRO A 58 6.00 -14.51 -9.38
N GLU A 59 5.76 -15.62 -8.69
CA GLU A 59 4.96 -16.76 -9.18
C GLU A 59 3.45 -16.52 -9.04
N GLY A 60 3.03 -15.36 -8.50
CA GLY A 60 1.64 -14.95 -8.34
C GLY A 60 0.97 -15.45 -7.06
N GLN A 61 1.72 -16.09 -6.16
CA GLN A 61 1.19 -16.60 -4.89
C GLN A 61 1.04 -15.47 -3.87
N ASP A 62 -0.03 -15.52 -3.07
CA ASP A 62 -0.27 -14.55 -1.99
C ASP A 62 0.17 -15.11 -0.65
N GLN A 63 0.97 -14.32 0.06
CA GLN A 63 1.37 -14.57 1.44
C GLN A 63 0.84 -13.41 2.31
N SER A 64 -0.04 -13.72 3.26
CA SER A 64 -0.48 -12.74 4.26
C SER A 64 0.69 -12.33 5.16
N LEU A 65 0.76 -11.04 5.50
CA LEU A 65 1.76 -10.47 6.38
C LEU A 65 1.17 -10.24 7.77
N SER A 66 1.88 -10.72 8.80
CA SER A 66 1.56 -10.41 10.19
C SER A 66 2.06 -9.01 10.52
N LEU A 67 1.14 -8.12 10.91
CA LEU A 67 1.44 -6.73 11.23
C LEU A 67 1.68 -6.56 12.73
N GLY A 68 2.86 -6.03 13.09
CA GLY A 68 3.13 -5.54 14.44
C GLY A 68 2.43 -4.19 14.69
N LEU A 69 2.76 -3.59 15.83
CA LEU A 69 2.39 -2.22 16.18
C LEU A 69 3.54 -1.60 16.96
N ASP A 70 4.13 -0.57 16.38
CA ASP A 70 5.15 0.26 17.01
C ASP A 70 4.56 1.65 17.32
N ASP A 71 5.41 2.65 17.60
CA ASP A 71 4.98 3.98 18.02
C ASP A 71 4.23 4.75 16.90
N ASP A 72 4.62 4.52 15.62
CA ASP A 72 4.16 5.30 14.46
C ASP A 72 3.82 4.46 13.22
N GLY A 73 3.83 3.14 13.30
CA GLY A 73 3.50 2.28 12.17
C GLY A 73 3.18 0.82 12.52
N TYR A 74 2.94 0.05 11.46
CA TYR A 74 2.73 -1.39 11.55
C TYR A 74 3.92 -2.11 10.90
N PRO A 75 4.99 -2.44 11.66
CA PRO A 75 6.15 -3.12 11.12
C PRO A 75 5.80 -4.54 10.69
N THR A 76 6.45 -5.01 9.64
CA THR A 76 6.36 -6.41 9.20
C THR A 76 7.58 -6.79 8.38
N SER A 77 7.70 -8.08 8.07
CA SER A 77 8.74 -8.58 7.19
C SER A 77 8.28 -9.82 6.43
N TYR A 78 8.98 -10.08 5.32
CA TYR A 78 8.88 -11.33 4.59
C TYR A 78 10.26 -11.73 4.07
N GLN A 79 10.46 -12.99 3.71
CA GLN A 79 11.72 -13.47 3.15
C GLN A 79 11.47 -13.96 1.72
N PRO A 80 11.97 -13.27 0.69
CA PRO A 80 11.83 -13.71 -0.69
C PRO A 80 12.68 -14.96 -0.95
N ALA A 81 12.08 -16.00 -1.54
CA ALA A 81 12.78 -17.24 -1.85
C ALA A 81 13.58 -17.15 -3.16
N HIS A 82 13.03 -16.41 -4.14
CA HIS A 82 13.57 -16.32 -5.50
C HIS A 82 13.66 -14.86 -5.97
N ASN A 83 14.48 -14.64 -7.00
CA ASN A 83 14.54 -13.34 -7.68
C ASN A 83 13.21 -13.04 -8.37
N GLY A 84 12.84 -11.77 -8.39
CA GLY A 84 11.65 -11.27 -9.07
C GLY A 84 11.11 -9.99 -8.45
N TYR A 85 10.04 -9.45 -9.01
CA TYR A 85 9.31 -8.37 -8.37
C TYR A 85 8.26 -8.91 -7.42
N TYR A 86 8.36 -8.52 -6.15
CA TYR A 86 7.37 -8.80 -5.12
C TYR A 86 6.46 -7.58 -5.00
N GLN A 87 5.15 -7.82 -5.05
CA GLN A 87 4.15 -6.76 -4.87
C GLN A 87 3.69 -6.79 -3.42
N VAL A 88 3.91 -5.71 -2.68
CA VAL A 88 3.43 -5.59 -1.29
C VAL A 88 2.19 -4.72 -1.29
N GLY A 89 1.13 -5.20 -0.65
CA GLY A 89 -0.16 -4.52 -0.59
C GLY A 89 -0.64 -4.39 0.84
N ALA A 90 -1.25 -3.25 1.14
CA ALA A 90 -2.02 -3.04 2.36
C ALA A 90 -3.43 -2.52 2.04
N ILE A 91 -4.40 -2.94 2.84
CA ILE A 91 -5.78 -2.45 2.81
C ILE A 91 -6.16 -1.99 4.22
N LEU A 92 -6.72 -0.79 4.32
CA LEU A 92 -7.41 -0.31 5.52
C LEU A 92 -8.91 -0.22 5.24
N GLU A 93 -9.68 -0.99 6.01
CA GLU A 93 -11.14 -0.95 5.99
C GLU A 93 -11.66 0.01 7.06
N THR A 94 -11.76 1.30 6.73
CA THR A 94 -12.18 2.32 7.71
C THR A 94 -13.60 2.11 8.23
N GLY A 95 -14.46 1.47 7.43
CA GLY A 95 -15.85 1.16 7.74
C GLY A 95 -16.84 1.86 6.80
N ILE A 96 -18.09 1.93 7.24
CA ILE A 96 -19.16 2.69 6.58
C ILE A 96 -19.31 4.01 7.33
N ILE A 97 -19.23 5.14 6.60
CA ILE A 97 -19.54 6.44 7.19
C ILE A 97 -21.05 6.59 7.27
N GLU A 98 -21.60 6.71 8.48
CA GLU A 98 -23.06 6.85 8.71
C GLU A 98 -23.58 8.29 8.58
N ARG A 99 -22.69 9.27 8.46
CA ARG A 99 -23.00 10.70 8.31
C ARG A 99 -22.29 11.28 7.09
N GLU A 100 -22.70 12.45 6.63
CA GLU A 100 -21.92 13.17 5.63
C GLU A 100 -20.58 13.64 6.22
N LEU A 101 -19.48 13.45 5.49
CA LEU A 101 -18.14 13.86 5.91
C LEU A 101 -17.36 14.34 4.68
N HIS A 102 -16.93 15.60 4.66
CA HIS A 102 -16.17 16.17 3.53
C HIS A 102 -16.82 15.90 2.15
N GLN A 103 -18.15 16.09 2.04
CA GLN A 103 -18.95 15.82 0.84
C GLN A 103 -19.05 14.33 0.46
N ILE A 104 -18.53 13.42 1.29
CA ILE A 104 -18.76 11.99 1.17
C ILE A 104 -20.17 11.72 1.71
N PRO A 105 -21.09 11.18 0.90
CA PRO A 105 -22.45 10.89 1.34
C PRO A 105 -22.47 9.88 2.50
N PRO A 106 -23.50 9.91 3.37
CA PRO A 106 -23.72 8.86 4.34
C PRO A 106 -23.93 7.51 3.66
N LYS A 107 -23.69 6.42 4.41
CA LYS A 107 -23.73 5.03 3.95
C LYS A 107 -22.66 4.70 2.89
N THR A 108 -21.57 5.45 2.87
CA THR A 108 -20.42 5.18 1.98
C THR A 108 -19.39 4.31 2.70
N ARG A 109 -19.01 3.18 2.08
CA ARG A 109 -17.87 2.37 2.54
C ARG A 109 -16.57 2.99 2.03
N ILE A 110 -15.61 3.21 2.92
CA ILE A 110 -14.28 3.70 2.56
C ILE A 110 -13.24 2.61 2.78
N ILE A 111 -12.53 2.31 1.70
CA ILE A 111 -11.39 1.40 1.66
C ILE A 111 -10.19 2.21 1.18
N MET A 112 -9.09 2.13 1.90
CA MET A 112 -7.81 2.71 1.47
C MET A 112 -6.87 1.58 1.09
N THR A 113 -6.09 1.78 0.03
CA THR A 113 -5.18 0.78 -0.52
C THR A 113 -3.79 1.38 -0.67
N GLY A 114 -2.78 0.72 -0.11
CA GLY A 114 -1.36 1.02 -0.30
C GLY A 114 -0.69 -0.08 -1.12
N LYS A 115 0.28 0.28 -1.95
CA LYS A 115 1.09 -0.67 -2.72
C LYS A 115 2.54 -0.22 -2.76
N ALA A 116 3.46 -1.17 -2.58
CA ALA A 116 4.88 -1.04 -2.85
C ALA A 116 5.37 -2.19 -3.74
N ILE A 117 6.49 -1.99 -4.40
CA ILE A 117 7.10 -2.95 -5.31
C ILE A 117 8.56 -3.09 -4.89
N VAL A 118 8.99 -4.32 -4.64
CA VAL A 118 10.37 -4.63 -4.25
C VAL A 118 11.01 -5.48 -5.34
N ALA A 119 12.11 -5.01 -5.92
CA ALA A 119 12.91 -5.80 -6.84
C ALA A 119 13.87 -6.70 -6.05
N VAL A 120 13.78 -8.02 -6.23
CA VAL A 120 14.69 -8.97 -5.59
C VAL A 120 15.65 -9.53 -6.62
N GLY A 121 16.94 -9.21 -6.45
CA GLY A 121 17.99 -9.53 -7.43
C GLY A 121 17.96 -8.63 -8.68
N ASP A 122 18.69 -9.04 -9.71
CA ASP A 122 18.72 -8.36 -11.01
C ASP A 122 17.54 -8.85 -11.88
N VAL A 123 16.53 -7.99 -12.04
CA VAL A 123 15.23 -8.35 -12.64
C VAL A 123 14.69 -7.23 -13.51
N SER A 124 14.02 -7.59 -14.60
CA SER A 124 13.49 -6.64 -15.60
C SER A 124 11.99 -6.81 -15.91
N GLU A 125 11.36 -7.91 -15.47
CA GLU A 125 9.97 -8.25 -15.80
C GLU A 125 9.17 -8.60 -14.54
N GLY A 126 7.85 -8.35 -14.56
CA GLY A 126 6.93 -8.66 -13.46
C GLY A 126 6.57 -7.48 -12.55
N TYR A 127 7.14 -6.29 -12.78
CA TYR A 127 6.80 -5.07 -12.02
C TYR A 127 5.34 -4.63 -12.20
N SER A 128 4.69 -5.00 -13.31
CA SER A 128 3.31 -4.63 -13.64
C SER A 128 2.25 -5.60 -13.08
N THR A 129 2.65 -6.54 -12.23
CA THR A 129 1.71 -7.49 -11.61
C THR A 129 0.71 -6.77 -10.70
N ALA A 130 -0.57 -7.02 -10.93
CA ALA A 130 -1.65 -6.55 -10.05
C ALA A 130 -1.70 -7.39 -8.77
N ILE A 131 -1.98 -6.74 -7.64
CA ILE A 131 -2.05 -7.40 -6.34
C ILE A 131 -3.47 -7.93 -6.02
N GLY A 132 -4.49 -7.47 -6.72
CA GLY A 132 -5.89 -7.87 -6.55
C GLY A 132 -6.71 -6.94 -5.65
N HIS A 133 -6.23 -5.74 -5.33
CA HIS A 133 -6.95 -4.78 -4.50
C HIS A 133 -8.10 -4.09 -5.27
N PRO A 134 -9.12 -3.55 -4.57
CA PRO A 134 -10.23 -2.86 -5.22
C PRO A 134 -9.82 -1.65 -6.07
N LEU A 135 -8.77 -0.94 -5.66
CA LEU A 135 -8.13 0.13 -6.40
C LEU A 135 -6.63 -0.15 -6.43
N GLU A 136 -6.01 -0.05 -7.60
CA GLU A 136 -4.58 -0.30 -7.77
C GLU A 136 -3.93 0.69 -8.70
N VAL A 137 -2.69 1.04 -8.37
CA VAL A 137 -1.76 1.73 -9.26
C VAL A 137 -0.75 0.70 -9.76
N VAL A 138 -0.70 0.50 -11.07
CA VAL A 138 0.17 -0.48 -11.72
C VAL A 138 1.16 0.26 -12.63
N PRO A 139 2.48 0.08 -12.44
CA PRO A 139 3.45 0.68 -13.35
C PRO A 139 3.42 0.02 -14.73
N ILE A 140 3.46 0.86 -15.77
CA ILE A 140 3.75 0.45 -17.16
C ILE A 140 5.24 0.66 -17.45
N THR A 141 5.82 1.73 -16.92
CA THR A 141 7.28 1.94 -16.93
C THR A 141 7.90 1.18 -15.77
N ASN A 142 8.99 0.43 -16.01
CA ASN A 142 9.73 -0.24 -14.94
C ASN A 142 10.18 0.79 -13.89
N PRO A 143 9.75 0.68 -12.61
CA PRO A 143 10.12 1.64 -11.57
C PRO A 143 11.63 1.69 -11.30
N CYS A 144 12.39 0.63 -11.59
CA CYS A 144 13.84 0.61 -11.42
C CYS A 144 14.60 1.44 -12.46
N ASP A 145 13.98 1.73 -13.61
CA ASP A 145 14.59 2.50 -14.69
C ASP A 145 14.31 4.02 -14.58
N VAL A 146 13.46 4.42 -13.64
CA VAL A 146 13.02 5.81 -13.48
C VAL A 146 14.13 6.65 -12.86
N ARG A 147 14.43 7.79 -13.49
CA ARG A 147 15.39 8.79 -12.99
C ARG A 147 14.66 10.07 -12.62
N VAL A 148 15.25 10.86 -11.72
CA VAL A 148 14.75 12.20 -11.37
C VAL A 148 14.49 13.02 -12.64
N GLY A 149 13.31 13.63 -12.74
CA GLY A 149 12.87 14.40 -13.90
C GLY A 149 12.30 13.57 -15.06
N SER A 150 12.35 12.23 -15.00
CA SER A 150 11.73 11.37 -16.01
C SER A 150 10.22 11.29 -15.84
N LYS A 151 9.51 10.98 -16.94
CA LYS A 151 8.09 10.64 -16.89
C LYS A 151 7.94 9.17 -16.53
N ILE A 152 6.97 8.87 -15.67
CA ILE A 152 6.53 7.51 -15.37
C ILE A 152 5.14 7.30 -15.97
N THR A 153 4.92 6.16 -16.62
CA THR A 153 3.60 5.76 -17.09
C THR A 153 3.00 4.75 -16.12
N LEU A 154 1.79 5.04 -15.66
CA LEU A 154 1.04 4.22 -14.71
C LEU A 154 -0.33 3.89 -15.31
N ARG A 155 -0.88 2.75 -14.91
CA ARG A 155 -2.26 2.34 -15.16
C ARG A 155 -2.99 2.28 -13.84
N ILE A 156 -4.21 2.82 -13.81
CA ILE A 156 -5.09 2.70 -12.65
C ILE A 156 -6.11 1.59 -12.92
N LEU A 157 -6.23 0.65 -11.99
CA LEU A 157 -7.23 -0.41 -12.04
C LEU A 157 -8.26 -0.19 -10.93
N PHE A 158 -9.55 -0.27 -11.26
CA PHE A 158 -10.64 -0.39 -10.31
C PHE A 158 -11.31 -1.74 -10.51
N LYS A 159 -11.30 -2.57 -9.46
CA LYS A 159 -11.82 -3.95 -9.45
C LYS A 159 -11.25 -4.77 -10.62
N GLY A 160 -9.94 -4.66 -10.80
CA GLY A 160 -9.19 -5.35 -11.86
C GLY A 160 -9.39 -4.81 -13.28
N LYS A 161 -10.18 -3.74 -13.48
CA LYS A 161 -10.42 -3.14 -14.79
C LYS A 161 -9.76 -1.77 -14.91
N PRO A 162 -9.14 -1.42 -16.04
CA PRO A 162 -8.61 -0.08 -16.26
C PRO A 162 -9.67 1.00 -16.07
N ILE A 163 -9.30 2.11 -15.42
CA ILE A 163 -10.14 3.31 -15.31
C ILE A 163 -9.38 4.56 -15.73
N GLY A 164 -10.01 5.36 -16.61
CA GLY A 164 -9.39 6.56 -17.17
C GLY A 164 -8.24 6.28 -18.14
N GLY A 165 -7.85 7.32 -18.89
CA GLY A 165 -6.88 7.21 -19.99
C GLY A 165 -7.51 6.72 -21.30
N PRO A 166 -6.84 6.94 -22.45
CA PRO A 166 -7.23 6.30 -23.71
C PRO A 166 -6.96 4.78 -23.63
N ASP A 167 -7.86 3.99 -24.24
CA ASP A 167 -7.73 2.53 -24.38
C ASP A 167 -6.47 2.13 -25.17
#